data_AF-A0A6J8AH93-F1
#
_entry.id   AF-A0A6J8AH93-F1
#
_cell.length_a   1.000
_cell.length_b   1.000
_cell.length_c   1.000
_cell.angle_alpha   90.00
_cell.angle_beta   90.00
_cell.angle_gamma   90.00
#
_symmetry.space_group_name_H-M   'P 1'
#
loop_
_entity.id
_entity.type
_entity.pdbx_description
1 polymer ?
#
loop_
_entity_poly.entity_id
_entity_poly.type
_entity_poly.pdbx_seq_one_letter_code
_entity_poly.pdbx_strand_id
1 'polypeptide(L)'
;MFVFNKTSDWLEALPVDERNRMLEDSIKEGRQIRTKYQERLKEIENKRKEKLREKQIALERKQKAAIKTKTKHTSDVIYYGLWQRPDEVDDIYEITSVTEKRKALISQIRFRQKVLKQVVVDKKLYFVSEKGKALPLEKLKSNVIKLIVDATEGPSEERVARDVPLFVGKKVLHTFKEGKWNGRVLSVVKGFPEFYNIVYDCDLDESTATISSATAIYTYKLKQEYRDGNLEILPEADITQN
;
A
#
# COMPACT_ATOMS: atom_id res chain seq x y z
N MET A 1 6.06 -43.27 20.33
CA MET A 1 5.28 -44.49 20.06
C MET A 1 6.10 -45.48 19.21
N PHE A 2 7.30 -45.89 19.67
CA PHE A 2 8.22 -46.80 18.94
C PHE A 2 8.84 -47.88 19.84
N VAL A 3 8.31 -48.09 21.05
CA VAL A 3 8.94 -48.92 22.10
C VAL A 3 8.80 -50.44 21.85
N PHE A 4 8.09 -50.84 20.80
CA PHE A 4 7.90 -52.26 20.42
C PHE A 4 8.49 -52.63 19.06
N ASN A 5 9.39 -51.81 18.51
CA ASN A 5 9.98 -52.09 17.21
C ASN A 5 11.09 -53.14 17.34
N LYS A 6 10.76 -54.43 17.20
CA LYS A 6 11.70 -55.57 17.26
C LYS A 6 12.56 -55.76 16.01
N THR A 7 12.81 -54.70 15.24
CA THR A 7 13.53 -54.81 13.95
C THR A 7 14.99 -55.16 14.15
N SER A 8 15.64 -54.70 15.22
CA SER A 8 17.02 -55.09 15.55
C SER A 8 17.10 -56.58 15.87
N ASP A 9 16.22 -57.05 16.75
CA ASP A 9 16.18 -58.45 17.19
C ASP A 9 15.88 -59.39 16.01
N TRP A 10 15.01 -58.95 15.09
CA TRP A 10 14.73 -59.67 13.85
C TRP A 10 15.91 -59.66 12.87
N LEU A 11 16.62 -58.54 12.72
CA LEU A 11 17.82 -58.46 11.88
C LEU A 11 18.95 -59.35 12.40
N GLU A 12 19.09 -59.46 13.72
CA GLU A 12 20.11 -60.30 14.37
C GLU A 12 19.82 -61.80 14.25
N ALA A 13 18.55 -62.18 14.11
CA ALA A 13 18.12 -63.57 13.92
C ALA A 13 18.30 -64.08 12.47
N LEU A 14 18.59 -63.21 11.50
CA LEU A 14 18.82 -63.58 10.10
C LEU A 14 20.24 -64.12 9.87
N PRO A 15 20.43 -65.01 8.88
CA PRO A 15 21.76 -65.41 8.42
C PRO A 15 22.62 -64.20 8.03
N VAL A 16 23.92 -64.27 8.32
CA VAL A 16 24.85 -63.14 8.15
C VAL A 16 24.83 -62.56 6.73
N ASP A 17 24.74 -63.41 5.71
CA ASP A 17 24.71 -62.99 4.30
C ASP A 17 23.42 -62.23 3.94
N GLU A 18 22.27 -62.70 4.45
CA GLU A 18 20.97 -62.10 4.18
C GLU A 18 20.81 -60.77 4.94
N ARG A 19 21.32 -60.72 6.18
CA ARG A 19 21.43 -59.49 6.98
C ARG A 19 22.28 -58.42 6.29
N ASN A 20 23.46 -58.80 5.78
CA ASN A 20 24.36 -57.88 5.09
C ASN A 20 23.73 -57.34 3.81
N ARG A 21 23.06 -58.21 3.03
CA ARG A 21 22.33 -57.81 1.82
C ARG A 21 21.22 -56.79 2.12
N MET A 22 20.41 -57.02 3.16
CA MET A 22 19.36 -56.08 3.56
C MET A 22 19.92 -54.73 4.04
N LEU A 23 21.06 -54.74 4.74
CA LEU A 23 21.74 -53.52 5.15
C LEU A 23 22.30 -52.74 3.95
N GLU A 24 22.91 -53.42 2.98
CA GLU A 24 23.40 -52.78 1.75
C GLU A 24 22.27 -52.17 0.92
N ASP A 25 21.17 -52.89 0.74
CA ASP A 25 19.98 -52.39 0.05
C ASP A 25 19.39 -51.18 0.78
N SER A 26 19.30 -51.24 2.12
CA SER A 26 18.84 -50.12 2.94
C SER A 26 19.75 -48.89 2.82
N ILE A 27 21.08 -49.08 2.79
CA ILE A 27 22.05 -47.99 2.59
C ILE A 27 21.88 -47.37 1.21
N LYS A 28 21.69 -48.20 0.17
CA LYS A 28 21.50 -47.77 -1.21
C LYS A 28 20.19 -47.01 -1.39
N GLU A 29 19.09 -47.52 -0.83
CA GLU A 29 17.79 -46.83 -0.82
C GLU A 29 17.86 -45.51 -0.04
N GLY A 30 18.53 -45.49 1.12
CA GLY A 30 18.75 -44.27 1.89
C GLY A 30 19.54 -43.21 1.12
N ARG A 31 20.51 -43.62 0.29
CA ARG A 31 21.20 -42.70 -0.64
C ARG A 31 20.24 -42.18 -1.72
N GLN A 32 19.44 -43.04 -2.34
CA GLN A 32 18.47 -42.64 -3.36
C GLN A 32 17.40 -41.69 -2.80
N ILE A 33 16.91 -41.92 -1.59
CA ILE A 33 15.94 -41.05 -0.91
C ILE A 33 16.54 -39.67 -0.69
N ARG A 34 17.80 -39.57 -0.22
CA ARG A 34 18.50 -38.30 -0.06
C ARG A 34 18.66 -37.55 -1.39
N THR A 35 19.03 -38.25 -2.46
CA THR A 35 19.13 -37.65 -3.80
C THR A 35 17.78 -37.11 -4.27
N LYS A 36 16.71 -37.92 -4.20
CA LYS A 36 15.34 -37.48 -4.56
C LYS A 36 14.87 -36.29 -3.72
N TYR A 37 15.21 -36.26 -2.44
CA TYR A 37 14.88 -35.15 -1.57
C TYR A 37 15.59 -33.86 -1.99
N GLN A 38 16.88 -33.93 -2.30
CA GLN A 38 17.67 -32.79 -2.80
C GLN A 38 17.15 -32.28 -4.15
N GLU A 39 16.81 -33.19 -5.07
CA GLU A 39 16.19 -32.84 -6.35
C GLU A 39 14.86 -32.12 -6.15
N ARG A 40 14.01 -32.63 -5.26
CA ARG A 40 12.72 -32.01 -4.93
C ARG A 40 12.88 -30.63 -4.30
N LEU A 41 13.89 -30.43 -3.44
CA LEU A 41 14.19 -29.11 -2.88
C LEU A 41 14.58 -28.12 -3.97
N LYS A 42 15.46 -28.51 -4.89
CA LYS A 42 15.84 -27.68 -6.05
C LYS A 42 14.65 -27.37 -6.95
N GLU A 43 13.78 -28.34 -7.19
CA GLU A 43 12.56 -28.13 -7.98
C GLU A 43 11.62 -27.11 -7.32
N ILE A 44 11.40 -27.22 -6.00
CA ILE A 44 10.59 -26.26 -5.24
C ILE A 44 11.21 -24.86 -5.30
N GLU A 45 12.52 -24.75 -5.14
CA GLU A 45 13.24 -23.48 -5.23
C GLU A 45 13.08 -22.86 -6.62
N ASN A 46 13.26 -23.64 -7.69
CA ASN A 46 13.10 -23.18 -9.06
C ASN A 46 11.66 -22.71 -9.34
N LYS A 47 10.65 -23.47 -8.90
CA LYS A 47 9.23 -23.07 -9.01
C LYS A 47 8.94 -21.76 -8.27
N ARG A 48 9.55 -21.54 -7.10
CA ARG A 48 9.42 -20.28 -6.36
C ARG A 48 10.06 -19.11 -7.13
N LYS A 49 11.26 -19.31 -7.68
CA LYS A 49 11.97 -18.30 -8.48
C LYS A 49 11.17 -17.94 -9.73
N GLU A 50 10.62 -18.92 -10.43
CA GLU A 50 9.81 -18.72 -11.63
C GLU A 50 8.54 -17.91 -11.31
N LYS A 51 7.79 -18.31 -10.28
CA LYS A 51 6.60 -17.56 -9.83
C LYS A 51 6.92 -16.13 -9.42
N LEU A 52 8.09 -15.88 -8.85
CA LEU A 52 8.54 -14.53 -8.49
C LEU A 52 8.88 -13.71 -9.74
N ARG A 53 9.55 -14.30 -10.73
CA ARG A 53 9.81 -13.67 -12.04
C ARG A 53 8.51 -13.34 -12.78
N GLU A 54 7.55 -14.25 -12.81
CA GLU A 54 6.24 -14.00 -13.41
C GLU A 54 5.53 -12.79 -12.77
N LYS A 55 5.54 -12.72 -11.43
CA LYS A 55 5.00 -11.56 -10.69
C LYS A 55 5.72 -10.27 -11.06
N GLN A 56 7.04 -10.31 -11.17
CA GLN A 56 7.85 -9.16 -11.57
C GLN A 56 7.50 -8.68 -12.98
N ILE A 57 7.46 -9.59 -13.95
CA ILE A 57 7.07 -9.29 -15.34
C ILE A 57 5.66 -8.70 -15.41
N ALA A 58 4.71 -9.28 -14.66
CA ALA A 58 3.34 -8.78 -14.59
C ALA A 58 3.27 -7.37 -13.99
N LEU A 59 4.05 -7.10 -12.95
CA LEU A 59 4.14 -5.77 -12.34
C LEU A 59 4.74 -4.74 -13.31
N GLU A 60 5.84 -5.07 -13.98
CA GLU A 60 6.48 -4.20 -14.98
C GLU A 60 5.53 -3.91 -16.14
N ARG A 61 4.82 -4.92 -16.64
CA ARG A 61 3.80 -4.74 -17.69
C ARG A 61 2.70 -3.79 -17.24
N LYS A 62 2.21 -3.93 -16.00
CA LYS A 62 1.20 -3.04 -15.42
C LYS A 62 1.70 -1.61 -15.26
N GLN A 63 2.95 -1.43 -14.83
CA GLN A 63 3.59 -0.12 -14.70
C GLN A 63 3.78 0.55 -16.08
N LYS A 64 4.32 -0.17 -17.06
CA LYS A 64 4.48 0.33 -18.44
C LYS A 64 3.13 0.71 -19.05
N ALA A 65 2.09 -0.11 -18.84
CA ALA A 65 0.74 0.21 -19.29
C ALA A 65 0.20 1.48 -18.62
N ALA A 66 0.38 1.63 -17.30
CA ALA A 66 -0.05 2.82 -16.57
C ALA A 66 0.67 4.09 -17.06
N ILE A 67 1.98 4.03 -17.31
CA ILE A 67 2.76 5.13 -17.87
C ILE A 67 2.22 5.48 -19.27
N LYS A 68 2.07 4.49 -20.16
CA LYS A 68 1.54 4.71 -21.51
C LYS A 68 0.16 5.38 -21.49
N THR A 69 -0.73 4.95 -20.59
CA THR A 69 -2.05 5.57 -20.42
C THR A 69 -1.93 7.02 -19.95
N LYS A 70 -1.04 7.32 -18.98
CA LYS A 70 -0.80 8.69 -18.54
C LYS A 70 -0.23 9.56 -19.65
N THR A 71 0.78 9.08 -20.37
CA THR A 71 1.37 9.80 -21.52
C THR A 71 0.31 10.12 -22.57
N LYS A 72 -0.58 9.17 -22.87
CA LYS A 72 -1.72 9.43 -23.76
C LYS A 72 -2.60 10.57 -23.24
N HIS A 73 -3.03 10.52 -21.99
CA HIS A 73 -3.87 11.58 -21.42
C HIS A 73 -3.17 12.94 -21.38
N THR A 74 -1.86 12.97 -21.11
CA THR A 74 -1.05 14.18 -21.19
C THR A 74 -1.00 14.72 -22.61
N SER A 75 -0.76 13.86 -23.61
CA SER A 75 -0.77 14.25 -25.03
C SER A 75 -2.13 14.79 -25.46
N ASP A 76 -3.22 14.14 -25.04
CA ASP A 76 -4.59 14.58 -25.34
C ASP A 76 -4.85 15.98 -24.76
N VAL A 77 -4.39 16.28 -23.55
CA VAL A 77 -4.55 17.61 -22.93
C VAL A 77 -3.60 18.66 -23.50
N ILE A 78 -2.38 18.30 -23.90
CA ILE A 78 -1.49 19.21 -24.61
C ILE A 78 -2.13 19.69 -25.92
N TYR A 79 -2.82 18.79 -26.65
CA TYR A 79 -3.50 19.13 -27.89
C TYR A 79 -4.66 20.11 -27.69
N TYR A 80 -5.50 19.91 -26.67
CA TYR A 80 -6.67 20.76 -26.41
C TYR A 80 -6.39 21.97 -25.50
N GLY A 81 -5.20 22.04 -24.89
CA GLY A 81 -4.89 22.98 -23.80
C GLY A 81 -5.41 22.48 -22.45
N LEU A 82 -4.77 22.89 -21.35
CA LEU A 82 -5.23 22.61 -20.00
C LEU A 82 -6.04 23.80 -19.48
N TRP A 83 -7.34 23.62 -19.28
CA TRP A 83 -8.18 24.66 -18.69
C TRP A 83 -7.97 24.71 -17.18
N GLN A 84 -7.54 25.86 -16.70
CA GLN A 84 -7.31 26.17 -15.30
C GLN A 84 -8.39 27.09 -14.73
N ARG A 85 -9.11 27.83 -15.57
CA ARG A 85 -10.17 28.73 -15.16
C ARG A 85 -11.53 28.35 -15.76
N PRO A 86 -12.66 28.66 -15.10
CA PRO A 86 -13.98 28.31 -15.61
C PRO A 86 -14.34 28.96 -16.96
N ASP A 87 -13.86 30.18 -17.19
CA ASP A 87 -14.02 30.95 -18.44
C ASP A 87 -13.34 30.25 -19.63
N GLU A 88 -12.17 29.65 -19.43
CA GLU A 88 -11.47 28.87 -20.46
C GLU A 88 -12.25 27.62 -20.92
N VAL A 89 -13.23 27.17 -20.12
CA VAL A 89 -14.11 26.06 -20.50
C VAL A 89 -15.16 26.51 -21.52
N ASP A 90 -15.46 27.82 -21.59
CA ASP A 90 -16.38 28.37 -22.59
C ASP A 90 -15.73 28.42 -23.99
N ASP A 91 -14.41 28.41 -24.08
CA ASP A 91 -13.67 28.31 -25.37
C ASP A 91 -14.00 27.01 -26.13
N ILE A 92 -14.64 26.04 -25.47
CA ILE A 92 -15.18 24.84 -26.13
C ILE A 92 -16.23 25.15 -27.21
N TYR A 93 -16.83 26.34 -27.20
CA TYR A 93 -17.76 26.76 -28.24
C TYR A 93 -17.06 27.02 -29.59
N GLU A 94 -15.76 27.31 -29.59
CA GLU A 94 -14.96 27.51 -30.80
C GLU A 94 -14.79 26.23 -31.63
N ILE A 95 -14.87 25.06 -30.99
CA ILE A 95 -14.81 23.77 -31.67
C ILE A 95 -16.12 23.54 -32.45
N THR A 96 -16.05 23.24 -33.74
CA THR A 96 -17.28 23.03 -34.55
C THR A 96 -17.93 21.66 -34.30
N SER A 97 -17.11 20.63 -34.04
CA SER A 97 -17.58 19.24 -33.94
C SER A 97 -18.02 18.84 -32.54
N VAL A 98 -19.26 18.39 -32.40
CA VAL A 98 -19.85 17.88 -31.14
C VAL A 98 -19.04 16.70 -30.57
N THR A 99 -18.51 15.85 -31.45
CA THR A 99 -17.69 14.70 -31.04
C THR A 99 -16.34 15.13 -30.48
N GLU A 100 -15.79 16.21 -31.01
CA GLU A 100 -14.50 16.77 -30.60
C GLU A 100 -14.61 17.54 -29.28
N LYS A 101 -15.68 18.33 -29.09
CA LYS A 101 -16.03 18.93 -27.79
C LYS A 101 -16.07 17.88 -26.68
N ARG A 102 -16.72 16.75 -26.97
CA ARG A 102 -16.81 15.64 -26.03
C ARG A 102 -15.43 15.06 -25.71
N LYS A 103 -14.56 14.88 -26.71
CA LYS A 103 -13.18 14.39 -26.51
C LYS A 103 -12.37 15.35 -25.64
N ALA A 104 -12.46 16.66 -25.89
CA ALA A 104 -11.79 17.68 -25.09
C ALA A 104 -12.26 17.65 -23.63
N LEU A 105 -13.56 17.60 -23.36
CA LEU A 105 -14.06 17.50 -21.98
C LEU A 105 -13.60 16.22 -21.27
N ILE A 106 -13.64 15.09 -21.98
CA ILE A 106 -13.19 13.81 -21.42
C ILE A 106 -11.68 13.81 -21.15
N SER A 107 -10.87 14.43 -22.01
CA SER A 107 -9.42 14.54 -21.80
C SER A 107 -9.12 15.35 -20.55
N GLN A 108 -9.80 16.47 -20.31
CA GLN A 108 -9.69 17.26 -19.06
C GLN A 108 -10.01 16.41 -17.83
N ILE A 109 -11.17 15.73 -17.82
CA ILE A 109 -11.62 14.91 -16.68
C ILE A 109 -10.62 13.78 -16.40
N ARG A 110 -10.18 13.07 -17.45
CA ARG A 110 -9.25 11.94 -17.30
C ARG A 110 -7.85 12.38 -16.90
N PHE A 111 -7.38 13.52 -17.40
CA PHE A 111 -6.09 14.07 -17.02
C PHE A 111 -6.07 14.47 -15.55
N ARG A 112 -7.09 15.21 -15.10
CA ARG A 112 -7.26 15.57 -13.68
C ARG A 112 -7.35 14.33 -12.78
N GLN A 113 -8.07 13.29 -13.21
CA GLN A 113 -8.21 12.05 -12.44
C GLN A 113 -6.94 11.18 -12.42
N LYS A 114 -6.32 10.93 -13.58
CA LYS A 114 -5.29 9.89 -13.76
C LYS A 114 -3.87 10.43 -13.75
N VAL A 115 -3.67 11.68 -14.19
CA VAL A 115 -2.35 12.33 -14.24
C VAL A 115 -2.16 13.19 -13.01
N LEU A 116 -3.03 14.18 -12.77
CA LEU A 116 -2.94 15.07 -11.60
C LEU A 116 -3.36 14.39 -10.29
N LYS A 117 -4.13 13.30 -10.37
CA LYS A 117 -4.68 12.58 -9.21
C LYS A 117 -5.43 13.52 -8.25
N GLN A 118 -6.19 14.47 -8.80
CA GLN A 118 -6.94 15.42 -8.01
C GLN A 118 -7.94 14.69 -7.09
N VAL A 119 -7.93 15.03 -5.81
CA VAL A 119 -8.84 14.46 -4.83
C VAL A 119 -10.10 15.31 -4.78
N VAL A 120 -11.26 14.69 -4.96
CA VAL A 120 -12.56 15.36 -4.94
C VAL A 120 -13.55 14.61 -4.06
N VAL A 121 -14.50 15.35 -3.50
CA VAL A 121 -15.53 14.81 -2.59
C VAL A 121 -16.46 13.87 -3.36
N ASP A 122 -16.96 14.31 -4.52
CA ASP A 122 -17.81 13.49 -5.36
C ASP A 122 -17.01 12.84 -6.49
N LYS A 123 -16.71 11.54 -6.32
CA LYS A 123 -16.04 10.73 -7.35
C LYS A 123 -16.85 10.62 -8.65
N LYS A 124 -18.16 10.89 -8.62
CA LYS A 124 -19.02 10.89 -9.81
C LYS A 124 -18.64 12.00 -10.80
N LEU A 125 -17.93 13.05 -10.36
CA LEU A 125 -17.42 14.09 -11.26
C LEU A 125 -16.46 13.53 -12.31
N TYR A 126 -15.79 12.41 -12.02
CA TYR A 126 -14.89 11.74 -12.96
C TYR A 126 -15.59 10.78 -13.93
N PHE A 127 -16.90 10.55 -13.77
CA PHE A 127 -17.61 9.62 -14.62
C PHE A 127 -17.92 10.25 -15.97
N VAL A 128 -17.63 9.49 -17.03
CA VAL A 128 -17.92 9.87 -18.42
C VAL A 128 -19.25 9.27 -18.88
N SER A 129 -19.71 8.22 -18.20
CA SER A 129 -20.97 7.53 -18.44
C SER A 129 -21.63 7.17 -17.11
N GLU A 130 -22.95 7.11 -17.13
CA GLU A 130 -23.78 6.72 -15.98
C GLU A 130 -24.77 5.66 -16.46
N LYS A 131 -24.83 4.51 -15.78
CA LYS A 131 -25.70 3.36 -16.14
C LYS A 131 -25.55 2.93 -17.61
N GLY A 132 -24.32 2.93 -18.14
CA GLY A 132 -24.02 2.52 -19.51
C GLY A 132 -24.32 3.55 -20.59
N LYS A 133 -24.94 4.70 -20.25
CA LYS A 133 -25.19 5.80 -21.18
C LYS A 133 -24.14 6.89 -21.00
N ALA A 134 -23.64 7.43 -22.10
CA ALA A 134 -22.66 8.51 -22.05
C ALA A 134 -23.33 9.80 -21.54
N LEU A 135 -22.64 10.55 -20.67
CA LEU A 135 -23.21 11.76 -20.10
C LEU A 135 -23.47 12.83 -21.18
N PRO A 136 -24.48 13.71 -20.97
CA PRO A 136 -24.67 14.89 -21.80
C PRO A 136 -23.46 15.83 -21.75
N LEU A 137 -23.24 16.59 -22.83
CA LEU A 137 -22.13 17.54 -22.94
C LEU A 137 -22.17 18.61 -21.84
N GLU A 138 -23.35 19.13 -21.52
CA GLU A 138 -23.54 20.13 -20.47
C GLU A 138 -23.16 19.59 -19.09
N LYS A 139 -23.48 18.32 -18.81
CA LYS A 139 -23.10 17.67 -17.55
C LYS A 139 -21.59 17.45 -17.48
N LEU A 140 -20.94 17.08 -18.58
CA LEU A 140 -19.48 16.98 -18.65
C LEU A 140 -18.81 18.34 -18.44
N LYS A 141 -19.36 19.42 -19.03
CA LYS A 141 -18.90 20.79 -18.82
C LYS A 141 -19.01 21.22 -17.36
N SER A 142 -20.18 21.02 -16.76
CA SER A 142 -20.41 21.31 -15.33
C SER A 142 -19.45 20.53 -14.43
N ASN A 143 -19.19 19.26 -14.75
CA ASN A 143 -18.21 18.47 -14.02
C ASN A 143 -16.80 19.08 -14.12
N VAL A 144 -16.34 19.49 -15.30
CA VAL A 144 -15.03 20.13 -15.48
C VAL A 144 -14.92 21.44 -14.69
N ILE A 145 -15.95 22.29 -14.74
CA ILE A 145 -15.98 23.53 -13.98
C ILE A 145 -15.89 23.25 -12.47
N LYS A 146 -16.68 22.30 -11.96
CA LYS A 146 -16.60 21.89 -10.55
C LYS A 146 -15.23 21.35 -10.18
N LEU A 147 -14.58 20.58 -11.06
CA LEU A 147 -13.21 20.11 -10.84
C LEU A 147 -12.20 21.27 -10.83
N ILE A 148 -12.43 22.34 -11.60
CA ILE A 148 -11.57 23.53 -11.56
C ILE A 148 -11.75 24.27 -10.23
N VAL A 149 -12.99 24.54 -9.84
CA VAL A 149 -13.33 25.24 -8.58
C VAL A 149 -12.81 24.46 -7.36
N ASP A 150 -13.03 23.15 -7.32
CA ASP A 150 -12.51 22.26 -6.27
C ASP A 150 -10.98 22.27 -6.18
N ALA A 151 -10.28 22.55 -7.29
CA ALA A 151 -8.82 22.64 -7.30
C ALA A 151 -8.33 24.00 -6.76
N THR A 152 -9.07 25.08 -7.01
CA THR A 152 -8.72 26.43 -6.55
C THR A 152 -9.01 26.66 -5.08
N GLU A 153 -10.05 26.02 -4.53
CA GLU A 153 -10.44 26.17 -3.12
C GLU A 153 -9.51 25.41 -2.15
N GLY A 154 -8.50 24.71 -2.68
CA GLY A 154 -7.59 23.88 -1.89
C GLY A 154 -8.30 22.71 -1.19
N PRO A 155 -7.57 21.79 -0.54
CA PRO A 155 -8.22 20.90 0.39
C PRO A 155 -8.70 21.74 1.58
N SER A 156 -10.02 21.94 1.74
CA SER A 156 -10.57 22.54 2.97
C SER A 156 -9.95 21.85 4.19
N GLU A 157 -9.66 22.59 5.26
CA GLU A 157 -9.01 22.04 6.47
C GLU A 157 -9.79 20.84 7.05
N GLU A 158 -11.10 20.77 6.80
CA GLU A 158 -11.95 19.61 7.08
C GLU A 158 -11.61 18.33 6.27
N ARG A 159 -11.00 18.43 5.08
CA ARG A 159 -10.51 17.29 4.28
C ARG A 159 -9.28 16.65 4.92
N VAL A 160 -8.48 17.40 5.66
CA VAL A 160 -7.43 16.83 6.53
C VAL A 160 -8.09 16.16 7.73
N ALA A 161 -9.16 16.74 8.28
CA ALA A 161 -9.88 16.23 9.45
C ALA A 161 -10.51 14.83 9.26
N ARG A 162 -11.08 14.52 8.09
CA ARG A 162 -11.69 13.19 7.81
C ARG A 162 -10.68 12.08 7.54
N ASP A 163 -9.44 12.45 7.27
CA ASP A 163 -8.30 11.55 7.10
C ASP A 163 -7.27 11.78 8.21
N VAL A 164 -7.69 12.36 9.37
CA VAL A 164 -6.85 12.40 10.57
C VAL A 164 -6.58 10.95 10.91
N PRO A 165 -5.35 10.48 10.71
CA PRO A 165 -5.08 9.09 10.96
C PRO A 165 -5.16 8.87 12.46
N LEU A 166 -5.94 7.85 12.84
CA LEU A 166 -6.36 7.37 14.16
C LEU A 166 -5.46 7.68 15.39
N PHE A 167 -4.16 7.89 15.16
CA PHE A 167 -3.12 8.04 16.16
C PHE A 167 -2.75 9.49 16.46
N VAL A 168 -2.95 10.45 15.54
CA VAL A 168 -2.47 11.83 15.71
C VAL A 168 -3.14 12.49 16.92
N GLY A 169 -2.32 13.02 17.83
CA GLY A 169 -2.74 13.61 19.11
C GLY A 169 -2.81 12.63 20.29
N LYS A 170 -2.90 11.33 20.03
CA LYS A 170 -3.09 10.32 21.07
C LYS A 170 -1.80 9.99 21.82
N LYS A 171 -1.95 9.68 23.12
CA LYS A 171 -0.92 9.01 23.91
C LYS A 171 -0.87 7.53 23.55
N VAL A 172 0.34 7.01 23.40
CA VAL A 172 0.59 5.63 23.01
C VAL A 172 1.65 5.00 23.88
N LEU A 173 1.53 3.70 24.10
CA LEU A 173 2.56 2.85 24.70
C LEU A 173 3.19 2.02 23.58
N HIS A 174 4.45 2.29 23.28
CA HIS A 174 5.21 1.64 22.21
C HIS A 174 6.16 0.60 22.78
N THR A 175 6.00 -0.65 22.37
CA THR A 175 6.79 -1.80 22.80
C THR A 175 7.94 -2.04 21.82
N PHE A 176 9.16 -1.92 22.34
CA PHE A 176 10.39 -2.30 21.65
C PHE A 176 10.96 -3.58 22.28
N LYS A 177 12.00 -4.15 21.65
CA LYS A 177 12.72 -5.31 22.20
C LYS A 177 13.31 -5.05 23.59
N GLU A 178 13.63 -3.79 23.87
CA GLU A 178 14.34 -3.34 25.08
C GLU A 178 13.37 -2.90 26.19
N GLY A 179 12.09 -2.70 25.89
CA GLY A 179 11.12 -2.23 26.88
C GLY A 179 9.91 -1.52 26.26
N LYS A 180 9.03 -0.99 27.12
CA LYS A 180 7.86 -0.22 26.72
C LYS A 180 8.06 1.25 27.03
N TRP A 181 7.69 2.11 26.08
CA TRP A 181 7.93 3.55 26.14
C TRP A 181 6.63 4.32 25.91
N ASN A 182 6.35 5.29 26.77
CA ASN A 182 5.20 6.18 26.62
C ASN A 182 5.57 7.32 25.67
N GLY A 183 4.68 7.65 24.76
CA GLY A 183 4.87 8.76 23.85
C GLY A 183 3.57 9.37 23.35
N ARG A 184 3.72 10.46 22.60
CA ARG A 184 2.62 11.18 21.95
C ARG A 184 2.88 11.31 20.47
N VAL A 185 1.87 10.95 19.67
CA VAL A 185 1.94 11.08 18.21
C VAL A 185 1.61 12.52 17.81
N LEU A 186 2.54 13.17 17.14
CA LEU A 186 2.45 14.60 16.82
C LEU A 186 1.72 14.85 15.51
N SER A 187 2.17 14.20 14.44
CA SER A 187 1.68 14.46 13.07
C SER A 187 2.07 13.34 12.11
N VAL A 188 1.49 13.36 10.91
CA VAL A 188 1.93 12.51 9.80
C VAL A 188 3.10 13.18 9.09
N VAL A 189 4.08 12.39 8.65
CA VAL A 189 5.21 12.90 7.88
C VAL A 189 4.74 13.40 6.51
N LYS A 190 5.06 14.66 6.19
CA LYS A 190 4.71 15.29 4.92
C LYS A 190 5.34 14.50 3.76
N GLY A 191 4.50 14.04 2.82
CA GLY A 191 4.94 13.22 1.67
C GLY A 191 5.00 11.72 1.92
N PHE A 192 4.89 11.25 3.17
CA PHE A 192 4.96 9.84 3.54
C PHE A 192 3.78 9.45 4.46
N PRO A 193 2.58 9.18 3.90
CA PRO A 193 1.34 9.00 4.67
C PRO A 193 1.30 7.73 5.55
N GLU A 194 2.27 6.83 5.40
CA GLU A 194 2.43 5.66 6.25
C GLU A 194 3.24 5.93 7.53
N PHE A 195 3.95 7.07 7.60
CA PHE A 195 4.87 7.41 8.68
C PHE A 195 4.32 8.52 9.57
N TYR A 196 4.60 8.40 10.87
CA TYR A 196 4.12 9.29 11.92
C TYR A 196 5.29 9.83 12.72
N ASN A 197 5.24 11.12 13.02
CA ASN A 197 6.12 11.77 13.99
C ASN A 197 5.62 11.46 15.40
N ILE A 198 6.49 10.94 16.25
CA ILE A 198 6.23 10.61 17.65
C ILE A 198 7.35 11.15 18.53
N VAL A 199 6.99 11.61 19.73
CA VAL A 199 7.93 11.97 20.80
C VAL A 199 7.68 11.05 21.99
N TYR A 200 8.75 10.64 22.68
CA TYR A 200 8.64 9.86 23.91
C TYR A 200 8.80 10.73 25.14
N ASP A 201 8.10 10.36 26.22
CA ASP A 201 8.10 11.12 27.46
C ASP A 201 9.50 11.20 28.10
N CYS A 202 10.38 10.23 27.82
CA CYS A 202 11.77 10.23 28.29
C CYS A 202 12.66 11.29 27.63
N ASP A 203 12.25 11.82 26.47
CA ASP A 203 13.00 12.82 25.71
C ASP A 203 12.40 14.23 25.88
N LEU A 204 11.38 14.37 26.73
CA LEU A 204 10.79 15.65 27.11
C LEU A 204 11.54 16.25 28.30
N ASP A 205 11.74 17.57 28.29
CA ASP A 205 12.39 18.26 29.40
C ASP A 205 11.55 18.14 30.69
N GLU A 206 12.18 17.63 31.76
CA GLU A 206 11.56 17.29 33.06
C GLU A 206 10.81 18.46 33.72
N SER A 207 11.16 19.71 33.36
CA SER A 207 10.63 20.91 34.02
C SER A 207 9.33 21.44 33.41
N THR A 208 9.01 21.13 32.15
CA THR A 208 7.87 21.75 31.46
C THR A 208 7.01 20.79 30.64
N ALA A 209 7.43 19.52 30.43
CA ALA A 209 6.71 18.56 29.58
C ALA A 209 6.35 19.15 28.19
N THR A 210 7.14 20.10 27.71
CA THR A 210 6.99 20.79 26.43
C THR A 210 8.08 20.37 25.48
N ILE A 211 7.75 20.33 24.20
CA ILE A 211 8.71 20.07 23.13
C ILE A 211 9.66 21.27 23.05
N SER A 212 10.94 21.06 23.34
CA SER A 212 12.00 22.06 23.22
C SER A 212 12.84 21.80 21.97
N SER A 213 13.81 22.67 21.68
CA SER A 213 14.76 22.47 20.57
C SER A 213 15.69 21.26 20.78
N ALA A 214 15.73 20.69 21.99
CA ALA A 214 16.54 19.52 22.31
C ALA A 214 15.76 18.20 22.22
N THR A 215 14.42 18.25 22.14
CA THR A 215 13.56 17.07 22.10
C THR A 215 13.72 16.29 20.79
N ALA A 216 14.07 15.01 20.90
CA ALA A 216 14.16 14.13 19.74
C ALA A 216 12.76 13.76 19.21
N ILE A 217 12.53 13.99 17.92
CA ILE A 217 11.31 13.57 17.22
C ILE A 217 11.65 12.34 16.38
N TYR A 218 10.96 11.24 16.65
CA TYR A 218 11.13 9.99 15.95
C TYR A 218 10.07 9.78 14.88
N THR A 219 10.33 8.89 13.94
CA THR A 219 9.45 8.61 12.81
C THR A 219 9.26 7.11 12.63
N TYR A 220 8.01 6.63 12.71
CA TYR A 220 7.68 5.20 12.59
C TYR A 220 6.42 4.93 11.77
N LYS A 221 6.29 3.69 11.28
CA LYS A 221 5.05 3.17 10.67
C LYS A 221 4.07 2.67 11.73
N LEU A 222 3.55 3.57 12.55
CA LEU A 222 2.72 3.22 13.72
C LEU A 222 1.47 2.36 13.41
N LYS A 223 0.91 2.50 12.21
CA LYS A 223 -0.19 1.63 11.72
C LYS A 223 0.20 0.15 11.68
N GLN A 224 1.46 -0.15 11.37
CA GLN A 224 1.97 -1.51 11.32
C GLN A 224 2.24 -2.03 12.74
N GLU A 225 2.91 -1.22 13.57
CA GLU A 225 3.18 -1.58 14.98
C GLU A 225 1.89 -1.86 15.77
N TYR A 226 0.81 -1.11 15.51
CA TYR A 226 -0.49 -1.37 16.10
C TYR A 226 -1.10 -2.72 15.68
N ARG A 227 -0.93 -3.11 14.41
CA ARG A 227 -1.41 -4.42 13.92
C ARG A 227 -0.61 -5.58 14.47
N ASP A 228 0.69 -5.35 14.65
CA ASP A 228 1.64 -6.34 15.14
C ASP A 228 1.56 -6.48 16.68
N GLY A 229 0.75 -5.65 17.35
CA GLY A 229 0.55 -5.66 18.80
C GLY A 229 1.66 -4.96 19.59
N ASN A 230 2.55 -4.24 18.91
CA ASN A 230 3.66 -3.50 19.52
C ASN A 230 3.28 -2.08 19.91
N LEU A 231 2.10 -1.59 19.53
CA LEU A 231 1.63 -0.25 19.85
C LEU A 231 0.23 -0.31 20.47
N GLU A 232 0.06 0.27 21.66
CA GLU A 232 -1.21 0.38 22.35
C GLU A 232 -1.60 1.86 22.47
N ILE A 233 -2.86 2.20 22.20
CA ILE A 233 -3.38 3.56 22.39
C ILE A 233 -3.87 3.66 23.83
N LEU A 234 -3.34 4.62 24.59
CA LEU A 234 -3.75 4.85 25.96
C LEU A 234 -5.01 5.75 25.98
N PRO A 235 -6.02 5.43 26.80
CA PRO A 235 -7.18 6.29 26.96
C PRO A 235 -6.73 7.65 27.53
N GLU A 236 -7.15 8.74 26.90
CA GLU A 236 -7.02 10.07 27.47
C GLU A 236 -7.91 10.11 28.72
N ALA A 237 -7.32 10.33 29.89
CA ALA A 237 -8.10 10.60 31.08
C ALA A 237 -8.98 11.82 30.79
N ASP A 238 -10.29 11.67 30.98
CA ASP A 238 -11.24 12.78 30.88
C ASP A 238 -10.70 13.95 31.70
N ILE A 239 -10.33 15.03 31.00
CA ILE A 239 -10.06 16.30 31.64
C ILE A 239 -11.41 16.77 32.16
N THR A 240 -11.72 16.43 33.41
CA THR A 240 -12.77 17.10 34.17
C THR A 240 -12.50 18.59 34.10
N GLN A 241 -13.36 19.29 33.38
CA GLN A 241 -13.45 20.74 33.39
C GLN A 241 -13.71 21.19 34.83
N ASN A 242 -12.79 21.95 35.39
CA ASN A 242 -13.02 22.86 36.51
C ASN A 242 -12.66 24.27 36.03
#